data_AF-A0A3R9NCH1-F1
#
_entry.id   AF-A0A3R9NCH1-F1
#
_cell.length_a   1.000
_cell.length_b   1.000
_cell.length_c   1.000
_cell.angle_alpha   90.00
_cell.angle_beta   90.00
_cell.angle_gamma   90.00
#
_symmetry.space_group_name_H-M   'P 1'
#
loop_
_entity.id
_entity.type
_entity.pdbx_description
1 polymer ?
#
loop_
_entity_poly.entity_id
_entity_poly.type
_entity_poly.pdbx_seq_one_letter_code
_entity_poly.pdbx_strand_id
1 'polypeptide(L)'
;MPDWWAGQRVEPAPLTAAMDALLPRAEWSDSQDVYWKVNDNKTQQDHDCHLGLDAEGNFVEEFQFRTDLRDPGQAAIFLQAVLTLCQQQNLVLLDANRMLLPPQLSKLLPLIEQSQAARFLINPRAFLEQVLRDQKLS
;
A
#
# COMPACT_ATOMS: atom_id res chain seq x y z
N MET A 1 -7.72 -13.44 -11.57
CA MET A 1 -6.30 -13.02 -11.69
C MET A 1 -5.43 -14.24 -11.40
N PRO A 2 -4.15 -14.30 -11.81
CA PRO A 2 -3.23 -15.31 -11.27
C PRO A 2 -3.23 -15.19 -9.73
N ASP A 3 -3.34 -16.31 -9.05
CA ASP A 3 -3.17 -16.38 -7.60
C ASP A 3 -1.67 -16.39 -7.31
N TRP A 4 -1.12 -15.20 -7.05
CA TRP A 4 0.31 -14.99 -6.80
C TRP A 4 0.76 -15.57 -5.45
N TRP A 5 -0.20 -15.82 -4.56
CA TRP A 5 0.01 -16.38 -3.23
C TRP A 5 -0.20 -17.90 -3.22
N ALA A 6 -0.77 -18.48 -4.27
CA ALA A 6 -0.90 -19.93 -4.45
C ALA A 6 0.44 -20.66 -4.20
N GLY A 7 0.45 -21.49 -3.15
CA GLY A 7 1.62 -22.26 -2.75
C GLY A 7 2.67 -21.48 -1.95
N GLN A 8 2.52 -20.16 -1.80
CA GLN A 8 3.27 -19.34 -0.86
C GLN A 8 2.60 -19.44 0.52
N ARG A 9 3.23 -20.18 1.43
CA ARG A 9 2.74 -20.36 2.80
C ARG A 9 3.22 -19.23 3.71
N VAL A 10 2.86 -17.99 3.38
CA VAL A 10 3.25 -16.82 4.18
C VAL A 10 2.36 -16.75 5.41
N GLU A 11 2.97 -16.86 6.58
CA GLU A 11 2.26 -16.77 7.86
C GLU A 11 1.85 -15.31 8.14
N PRO A 12 0.63 -15.06 8.63
CA PRO A 12 0.14 -13.71 8.87
C PRO A 12 0.69 -13.06 10.13
N ALA A 13 1.15 -13.83 11.12
CA ALA A 13 1.56 -13.31 12.42
C ALA A 13 2.71 -12.27 12.35
N PRO A 14 3.79 -12.48 11.58
CA PRO A 14 4.84 -11.47 11.44
C PRO A 14 4.36 -10.16 10.78
N LEU A 15 3.50 -10.26 9.76
CA LEU A 15 2.97 -9.09 9.06
C LEU A 15 2.01 -8.31 9.96
N THR A 16 1.07 -9.00 10.60
CA THR A 16 0.08 -8.38 11.48
C THR A 16 0.74 -7.67 12.67
N ALA A 17 1.71 -8.33 13.34
CA ALA A 17 2.43 -7.73 14.46
C ALA A 17 3.24 -6.48 14.06
N ALA A 18 3.90 -6.51 12.89
CA ALA A 18 4.62 -5.36 12.38
C ALA A 18 3.69 -4.20 12.03
N MET A 19 2.55 -4.49 11.41
CA MET A 19 1.56 -3.47 11.05
C MET A 19 0.83 -2.88 12.27
N ASP A 20 0.52 -3.70 13.28
CA ASP A 20 -0.06 -3.25 14.56
C ASP A 20 0.84 -2.25 15.30
N ALA A 21 2.17 -2.36 15.12
CA ALA A 21 3.13 -1.42 15.69
C ALA A 21 3.20 -0.09 14.90
N LEU A 22 2.75 -0.08 13.64
CA LEU A 22 2.83 1.09 12.74
C LEU A 22 1.53 1.88 12.71
N LEU A 23 0.39 1.19 12.67
CA LEU A 23 -0.92 1.77 12.45
C LEU A 23 -1.95 1.11 13.37
N PRO A 24 -2.99 1.85 13.82
CA PRO A 24 -4.11 1.23 14.50
C PRO A 24 -4.93 0.39 13.51
N ARG A 25 -5.49 -0.72 14.01
CA ARG A 25 -6.47 -1.52 13.24
C ARG A 25 -7.75 -0.72 13.02
N ALA A 26 -8.36 -0.89 11.85
CA ALA A 26 -9.67 -0.34 11.57
C ALA A 26 -10.76 -1.17 12.24
N GLU A 27 -11.85 -0.52 12.65
CA GLU A 27 -12.96 -1.15 13.38
C GLU A 27 -13.71 -2.21 12.55
N TRP A 28 -13.61 -2.14 11.22
CA TRP A 28 -14.21 -3.12 10.29
C TRP A 28 -13.27 -4.27 9.93
N SER A 29 -12.16 -4.44 10.66
CA SER A 29 -11.33 -5.65 10.53
C SER A 29 -12.06 -6.86 11.10
N ASP A 30 -11.86 -8.02 10.49
CA ASP A 30 -12.33 -9.31 10.99
C ASP A 30 -11.23 -10.37 10.99
N SER A 31 -11.61 -11.64 11.10
CA SER A 31 -10.67 -12.76 11.17
C SER A 31 -9.99 -13.10 9.85
N GLN A 32 -10.58 -12.73 8.71
CA GLN A 32 -10.08 -13.03 7.37
C GLN A 32 -9.53 -11.78 6.67
N ASP A 33 -10.10 -10.61 6.97
CA ASP A 33 -9.69 -9.33 6.41
C ASP A 33 -9.24 -8.37 7.52
N VAL A 34 -7.93 -8.13 7.59
CA VAL A 34 -7.34 -7.21 8.57
C VAL A 34 -7.02 -5.89 7.89
N TYR A 35 -7.57 -4.80 8.41
CA TYR A 35 -7.34 -3.46 7.90
C TYR A 35 -6.62 -2.61 8.93
N TRP A 36 -5.65 -1.82 8.49
CA TRP A 36 -5.03 -0.76 9.30
C TRP A 36 -5.30 0.57 8.65
N LYS A 37 -5.74 1.55 9.44
CA LYS A 37 -6.04 2.90 8.92
C LYS A 37 -5.88 3.93 10.02
N VAL A 38 -5.16 5.00 9.75
CA VAL A 38 -5.18 6.18 10.63
C VAL A 38 -6.56 6.83 10.52
N ASN A 39 -7.38 6.70 11.56
CA ASN A 39 -8.68 7.34 11.64
C ASN A 39 -8.63 8.54 12.59
N ASP A 40 -7.61 9.40 12.42
CA ASP A 40 -7.44 10.59 13.25
C ASP A 40 -7.51 11.87 12.40
N ASN A 41 -8.61 12.60 12.57
CA ASN A 41 -8.81 13.94 11.98
C ASN A 41 -7.76 14.97 12.47
N LYS A 42 -6.97 14.66 13.50
CA LYS A 42 -5.93 15.55 14.04
C LYS A 42 -4.59 15.43 13.32
N THR A 43 -4.20 14.23 12.88
CA THR A 43 -2.90 14.03 12.21
C THR A 43 -2.97 14.32 10.72
N GLN A 44 -4.18 14.31 10.12
CA GLN A 44 -4.42 14.44 8.67
C GLN A 44 -3.69 13.40 7.80
N GLN A 45 -3.12 12.36 8.41
CA GLN A 45 -2.41 11.28 7.72
C GLN A 45 -3.43 10.23 7.27
N ASP A 46 -3.35 9.79 6.02
CA ASP A 46 -4.25 8.77 5.44
C ASP A 46 -3.47 7.57 4.88
N HIS A 47 -2.56 7.01 5.69
CA HIS A 47 -1.95 5.72 5.40
C HIS A 47 -2.95 4.60 5.71
N ASP A 48 -2.99 3.59 4.84
CA ASP A 48 -3.77 2.38 5.08
C ASP A 48 -3.08 1.13 4.53
N CYS A 49 -3.39 0.00 5.16
CA CYS A 49 -2.98 -1.33 4.74
C CYS A 49 -4.14 -2.31 4.87
N HIS A 50 -4.08 -3.37 4.06
CA HIS A 50 -4.99 -4.50 4.10
C HIS A 50 -4.20 -5.81 4.00
N LEU A 51 -4.62 -6.79 4.78
CA LEU A 51 -4.13 -8.16 4.73
C LEU A 51 -5.35 -9.09 4.63
N GLY A 52 -5.46 -9.79 3.50
CA GLY A 52 -6.44 -10.85 3.28
C GLY A 52 -5.83 -12.20 3.57
N LEU A 53 -6.56 -13.05 4.29
CA LEU A 53 -6.17 -14.39 4.67
C LEU A 53 -7.02 -15.44 3.96
N ASP A 54 -6.50 -16.67 3.90
CA ASP A 54 -7.28 -17.82 3.46
C ASP A 54 -8.51 -18.08 4.36
N ALA A 55 -9.40 -18.95 3.89
CA ALA A 55 -10.66 -19.23 4.60
C ALA A 55 -10.43 -19.71 6.04
N GLU A 56 -9.30 -20.37 6.30
CA GLU A 56 -8.88 -20.88 7.61
C GLU A 56 -8.09 -19.86 8.45
N GLY A 57 -7.69 -18.72 7.89
CA GLY A 57 -6.89 -17.69 8.57
C GLY A 57 -5.41 -18.06 8.79
N ASN A 58 -4.90 -19.09 8.10
CA ASN A 58 -3.55 -19.62 8.30
C ASN A 58 -2.50 -18.94 7.43
N PHE A 59 -2.88 -18.53 6.22
CA PHE A 59 -1.96 -17.99 5.24
C PHE A 59 -2.48 -16.72 4.59
N VAL A 60 -1.55 -15.90 4.13
CA VAL A 60 -1.83 -14.65 3.44
C VAL A 60 -2.20 -14.93 1.99
N GLU A 61 -3.34 -14.40 1.56
CA GLU A 61 -3.80 -14.39 0.15
C GLU A 61 -3.70 -12.99 -0.47
N GLU A 62 -3.54 -11.95 0.35
CA GLU A 62 -3.43 -10.58 -0.13
C GLU A 62 -2.69 -9.71 0.89
N PHE A 63 -1.77 -8.86 0.42
CA PHE A 63 -1.16 -7.80 1.23
C PHE A 63 -1.04 -6.52 0.40
N GLN A 64 -1.76 -5.47 0.81
CA GLN A 64 -1.80 -4.19 0.11
C GLN A 64 -1.54 -3.02 1.07
N PHE A 65 -1.01 -1.93 0.52
CA PHE A 65 -0.83 -0.69 1.26
C PHE A 65 -0.98 0.55 0.37
N ARG A 66 -1.37 1.67 1.00
CA ARG A 66 -1.42 3.00 0.40
C ARG A 66 -0.69 3.99 1.30
N THR A 67 0.17 4.78 0.67
CA THR A 67 0.92 5.84 1.34
C THR A 67 0.33 7.20 1.02
N ASP A 68 0.02 7.98 2.06
CA ASP A 68 -0.23 9.40 1.94
C ASP A 68 1.08 10.18 1.72
N LEU A 69 1.13 10.98 0.67
CA LEU A 69 2.33 11.71 0.24
C LEU A 69 2.33 13.19 0.67
N ARG A 70 1.28 13.65 1.36
CA ARG A 70 1.14 15.06 1.76
C ARG A 70 2.20 15.49 2.78
N ASP A 71 2.66 14.58 3.62
CA ASP A 71 3.81 14.75 4.52
C ASP A 71 4.94 13.81 4.11
N PRO A 72 5.99 14.31 3.43
CA PRO A 72 7.10 13.48 2.96
C PRO A 72 7.88 12.76 4.08
N GLY A 73 7.95 13.35 5.28
CA GLY A 73 8.67 12.75 6.41
C GLY A 73 7.94 11.53 6.94
N GLN A 74 6.63 11.66 7.13
CA GLN A 74 5.77 10.55 7.59
C GLN A 74 5.63 9.47 6.51
N ALA A 75 5.52 9.87 5.24
CA ALA A 75 5.53 8.95 4.11
C ALA A 75 6.82 8.11 4.08
N ALA A 76 7.98 8.74 4.28
CA ALA A 76 9.26 8.03 4.31
C ALA A 76 9.35 7.03 5.47
N ILE A 77 8.89 7.39 6.67
CA ILE A 77 8.86 6.50 7.84
C ILE A 77 7.99 5.28 7.57
N PHE A 78 6.75 5.51 7.09
CA PHE A 78 5.81 4.45 6.78
C PHE A 78 6.35 3.51 5.69
N LEU A 79 6.80 4.08 4.56
CA LEU A 79 7.37 3.30 3.46
C LEU A 79 8.58 2.49 3.91
N GLN A 80 9.51 3.09 4.66
CA GLN A 80 10.69 2.36 5.12
C GLN A 80 10.32 1.16 5.97
N ALA A 81 9.32 1.29 6.85
CA ALA A 81 8.85 0.20 7.68
C ALA A 81 8.22 -0.93 6.86
N VAL A 82 7.29 -0.61 5.95
CA VAL A 82 6.63 -1.61 5.08
C VAL A 82 7.63 -2.30 4.15
N LEU A 83 8.56 -1.56 3.55
CA LEU A 83 9.60 -2.13 2.69
C LEU A 83 10.53 -3.09 3.46
N THR A 84 10.87 -2.73 4.70
CA THR A 84 11.68 -3.60 5.58
C THR A 84 10.94 -4.89 5.89
N LEU A 85 9.64 -4.81 6.17
CA LEU A 85 8.78 -5.97 6.38
C LEU A 85 8.75 -6.87 5.15
N CYS A 86 8.55 -6.30 3.95
CA CYS A 86 8.59 -7.06 2.71
C CYS A 86 9.94 -7.77 2.51
N GLN A 87 11.07 -7.12 2.79
CA GLN A 87 12.40 -7.74 2.71
C GLN A 87 12.54 -8.93 3.65
N GLN A 88 12.10 -8.78 4.91
CA GLN A 88 12.18 -9.84 5.92
C GLN A 88 11.33 -11.07 5.56
N GLN A 89 10.21 -10.86 4.88
CA GLN A 89 9.28 -11.90 4.47
C GLN A 89 9.51 -12.39 3.02
N ASN A 90 10.60 -11.97 2.37
CA ASN A 90 10.93 -12.28 0.96
C ASN A 90 9.81 -11.91 -0.04
N LEU A 91 9.10 -10.82 0.22
CA LEU A 91 8.04 -10.29 -0.64
C LEU A 91 8.59 -9.32 -1.69
N VAL A 92 7.90 -9.25 -2.82
CA VAL A 92 8.11 -8.23 -3.86
C VAL A 92 6.93 -7.28 -3.90
N LEU A 93 7.12 -6.07 -4.43
CA LEU A 93 6.01 -5.14 -4.63
C LEU A 93 5.46 -5.27 -6.04
N LEU A 94 4.16 -5.03 -6.18
CA LEU A 94 3.46 -4.91 -7.45
C LEU A 94 2.77 -3.54 -7.48
N ASP A 95 3.06 -2.71 -8.47
CA ASP A 95 2.37 -1.43 -8.63
C ASP A 95 1.02 -1.59 -9.37
N ALA A 96 0.25 -0.49 -9.46
CA ALA A 96 -1.03 -0.48 -10.17
C ALA A 96 -0.92 -0.74 -11.69
N ASN A 97 0.28 -0.61 -12.27
CA ASN A 97 0.59 -0.93 -13.67
C ASN A 97 1.08 -2.38 -13.85
N ARG A 98 1.02 -3.20 -12.79
CA ARG A 98 1.50 -4.59 -12.74
C ARG A 98 3.01 -4.72 -12.89
N MET A 99 3.76 -3.68 -12.53
CA MET A 99 5.21 -3.71 -12.48
C MET A 99 5.68 -4.31 -11.16
N LEU A 100 6.50 -5.36 -11.25
CA LEU A 100 7.18 -5.95 -10.11
C LEU A 100 8.47 -5.19 -9.80
N LEU A 101 8.69 -4.89 -8.53
CA LEU A 101 9.90 -4.22 -8.07
C LEU A 101 10.38 -4.80 -6.73
N PRO A 102 11.69 -4.76 -6.46
CA PRO A 102 12.18 -5.13 -5.14
C PRO A 102 11.71 -4.09 -4.12
N PRO A 103 11.49 -4.49 -2.85
CA PRO A 103 11.05 -3.59 -1.79
C PRO A 103 12.19 -2.65 -1.34
N GLN A 104 12.50 -1.67 -2.16
CA GLN A 104 13.58 -0.70 -1.95
C GLN A 104 13.08 0.71 -2.29
N LEU A 105 13.32 1.66 -1.40
CA LEU A 105 12.84 3.03 -1.58
C LEU A 105 13.39 3.67 -2.87
N SER A 106 14.65 3.40 -3.21
CA SER A 106 15.28 3.90 -4.45
C SER A 106 14.62 3.37 -5.74
N LYS A 107 13.91 2.24 -5.67
CA LYS A 107 13.15 1.68 -6.80
C LYS A 107 11.70 2.16 -6.82
N LEU A 108 11.13 2.40 -5.65
CA LEU A 108 9.75 2.86 -5.50
C LEU A 108 9.59 4.37 -5.78
N LEU A 109 10.56 5.20 -5.36
CA LEU A 109 10.46 6.67 -5.48
C LEU A 109 10.18 7.16 -6.90
N PRO A 110 10.86 6.70 -7.96
CA PRO A 110 10.55 7.13 -9.33
C PRO A 110 9.12 6.80 -9.76
N LEU A 111 8.56 5.68 -9.28
CA LEU A 111 7.18 5.28 -9.57
C LEU A 111 6.18 6.18 -8.84
N ILE A 112 6.49 6.54 -7.58
CA ILE A 112 5.69 7.49 -6.81
C ILE A 112 5.67 8.86 -7.50
N GLU A 113 6.83 9.38 -7.92
CA GLU A 113 6.94 10.68 -8.59
C GLU A 113 6.17 10.73 -9.92
N GLN A 114 6.09 9.61 -10.63
CA GLN A 114 5.35 9.47 -11.89
C GLN A 114 3.86 9.12 -11.69
N SER A 115 3.45 8.81 -10.46
CA SER A 115 2.09 8.40 -10.14
C SER A 115 1.07 9.50 -10.42
N GLN A 116 -0.18 9.09 -10.65
CA GLN A 116 -1.29 10.03 -10.80
C GLN A 116 -1.47 10.91 -9.54
N ALA A 117 -1.26 10.34 -8.35
CA ALA A 117 -1.35 11.05 -7.08
C ALA A 117 -0.31 12.19 -6.98
N ALA A 118 0.97 11.90 -7.26
CA ALA A 118 2.02 12.92 -7.25
C ALA A 118 1.76 14.02 -8.29
N ARG A 119 1.33 13.64 -9.51
CA ARG A 119 0.98 14.61 -10.56
C ARG A 119 -0.18 15.52 -10.15
N PHE A 120 -1.20 14.97 -9.50
CA PHE A 120 -2.31 15.74 -8.96
C PHE A 120 -1.86 16.71 -7.85
N LEU A 121 -0.98 16.28 -6.94
CA LEU A 121 -0.44 17.14 -5.89
C LEU A 121 0.41 18.30 -6.43
N ILE A 122 1.18 18.07 -7.50
CA ILE A 122 2.05 19.09 -8.10
C ILE A 122 1.24 20.15 -8.88
N ASN A 123 0.31 19.72 -9.74
CA ASN A 123 -0.51 20.64 -10.52
C ASN A 123 -1.91 20.05 -10.77
N PRO A 124 -2.84 20.24 -9.81
CA PRO A 124 -4.15 19.59 -9.85
C PRO A 124 -4.98 20.06 -11.06
N ARG A 125 -4.85 21.32 -11.46
CA ARG A 125 -5.56 21.86 -12.62
C ARG A 125 -5.12 21.18 -13.92
N ALA A 126 -3.81 21.13 -14.17
CA ALA A 126 -3.29 20.51 -15.39
C ALA A 126 -3.62 19.01 -15.44
N PHE A 127 -3.55 18.33 -14.29
CA PHE A 127 -3.96 16.93 -14.16
C PHE A 127 -5.43 16.74 -14.54
N LEU A 128 -6.35 17.52 -13.95
CA LEU A 128 -7.79 17.42 -14.24
C LEU A 128 -8.12 17.76 -15.69
N GLU A 129 -7.49 18.78 -16.26
CA GLU A 129 -7.65 19.12 -17.68
C GLU A 129 -7.18 17.97 -18.60
N GLN A 130 -6.13 17.24 -18.22
CA GLN A 130 -5.70 16.04 -18.95
C GLN A 130 -6.71 14.91 -18.82
N VAL A 131 -7.15 14.57 -17.60
CA VAL A 131 -8.14 13.49 -17.39
C VAL A 131 -9.43 13.75 -18.19
N LEU A 132 -9.90 15.00 -18.22
CA LEU A 132 -11.08 15.39 -19.00
C LEU A 132 -10.87 15.29 -20.51
N ARG A 133 -9.64 15.47 -21.01
CA ARG A 133 -9.32 15.24 -22.42
C ARG A 133 -9.32 13.74 -22.73
N ASP A 134 -8.68 12.94 -21.88
CA ASP A 134 -8.52 11.50 -22.08
C ASP A 134 -9.90 10.79 -22.06
N GLN A 135 -10.84 11.22 -21.19
CA GLN A 135 -12.22 10.71 -21.15
C GLN A 135 -13.05 11.05 -22.40
N LYS A 136 -12.72 12.10 -23.15
CA LYS A 136 -13.42 12.44 -24.40
C LYS A 136 -12.93 11.64 -25.60
N LEU A 137 -11.82 10.93 -25.44
CA LEU A 137 -11.17 10.13 -26.49
C LEU A 137 -11.41 8.62 -26.33
N SER A 138 -11.98 8.19 -25.19
CA SER A 138 -12.39 6.82 -24.86
C SER A 138 -13.86 6.56 -25.19
#